data_AF-A0A951R1Z8-F1
#
_entry.id   AF-A0A951R1Z8-F1
#
_cell.length_a   1.000
_cell.length_b   1.000
_cell.length_c   1.000
_cell.angle_alpha   90.00
_cell.angle_beta   90.00
_cell.angle_gamma   90.00
#
_symmetry.space_group_name_H-M   'P 1'
#
loop_
_entity.id
_entity.type
_entity.pdbx_description
1 polymer ?
#
loop_
_entity_poly.entity_id
_entity_poly.type
_entity_poly.pdbx_seq_one_letter_code
_entity_poly.pdbx_strand_id
1 'polypeptide(L)'
;VKKYLNKFGKINFMYILKINEILNNEDNTKIYEIIEEVEKNNECYELKSLSVNGNDLKALGYKGKDIGIKLNALLELVIEDSELNDKLKLIEMLNDMPI
;
A
#
# COMPACT_ATOMS: atom_id res chain seq x y z
N VAL A 1 5.06 -1.15 9.06
CA VAL A 1 4.40 -2.45 8.75
C VAL A 1 3.81 -2.49 7.34
N LYS A 2 2.92 -1.55 6.95
CA LYS A 2 2.30 -1.48 5.60
C LYS A 2 3.29 -1.64 4.44
N LYS A 3 4.45 -0.97 4.47
CA LYS A 3 5.51 -1.12 3.46
C LYS A 3 5.99 -2.57 3.28
N TYR A 4 6.08 -3.36 4.35
CA TYR A 4 6.49 -4.77 4.28
C TYR A 4 5.33 -5.67 3.82
N LEU A 5 4.09 -5.34 4.20
CA LEU A 5 2.91 -5.99 3.65
C LEU A 5 2.79 -5.77 2.14
N ASN A 6 3.01 -4.54 1.65
CA ASN A 6 3.07 -4.22 0.24
C ASN A 6 4.16 -5.03 -0.49
N LYS A 7 5.37 -5.05 0.07
CA LYS A 7 6.54 -5.65 -0.58
C LYS A 7 6.49 -7.18 -0.64
N PHE A 8 6.00 -7.83 0.41
CA PHE A 8 6.10 -9.28 0.54
C PHE A 8 4.75 -9.99 0.49
N GLY A 9 3.65 -9.27 0.69
CA GLY A 9 2.35 -9.85 0.99
C GLY A 9 2.29 -10.38 2.42
N LYS A 10 1.08 -10.40 2.99
CA LYS A 10 0.82 -10.81 4.38
C LYS A 10 1.43 -12.17 4.71
N ILE A 11 1.17 -13.20 3.89
CA ILE A 11 1.61 -14.58 4.16
C ILE A 11 3.14 -14.67 4.27
N ASN A 12 3.88 -14.12 3.29
CA ASN A 12 5.33 -14.19 3.33
C ASN A 12 5.90 -13.33 4.45
N PHE A 13 5.30 -12.16 4.74
CA PHE A 13 5.74 -11.34 5.85
C PHE A 13 5.57 -12.05 7.21
N MET A 14 4.46 -12.77 7.40
CA MET A 14 4.24 -13.62 8.58
C MET A 14 5.29 -14.73 8.70
N TYR A 15 5.67 -15.39 7.58
CA TYR A 15 6.73 -16.39 7.61
C TYR A 15 8.08 -15.78 7.98
N ILE A 16 8.40 -14.57 7.50
CA ILE A 16 9.63 -13.86 7.85
C ILE A 16 9.68 -13.58 9.36
N LEU A 17 8.59 -13.12 9.97
CA LEU A 17 8.52 -12.83 11.41
C LEU A 17 8.73 -14.11 12.24
N LYS A 18 8.07 -15.22 11.86
CA LYS A 18 8.27 -16.52 12.51
C LYS A 18 9.71 -17.01 12.44
N ILE A 19 10.35 -16.85 11.28
CA ILE A 19 11.78 -17.21 11.13
C ILE A 19 12.65 -16.31 12.00
N ASN A 20 12.34 -15.01 12.08
CA ASN A 20 13.06 -14.06 12.93
C ASN A 20 12.96 -14.41 14.42
N GLU A 21 11.77 -14.79 14.90
CA GLU A 21 11.55 -15.32 16.25
C GLU A 21 12.44 -16.53 16.53
N ILE A 22 12.48 -17.50 15.62
CA ILE A 22 13.24 -18.75 15.80
C ILE A 22 14.75 -18.49 15.79
N LEU A 23 15.25 -17.70 14.84
CA LEU A 23 16.68 -17.52 14.62
C LEU A 23 17.32 -16.51 15.59
N ASN A 24 16.58 -15.46 15.94
CA ASN A 24 17.12 -14.34 16.71
C ASN A 24 16.52 -14.25 18.11
N ASN A 25 15.56 -15.11 18.47
CA ASN A 25 14.83 -15.06 19.73
C ASN A 25 14.18 -13.68 19.98
N GLU A 26 13.74 -13.04 18.89
CA GLU A 26 13.07 -11.73 18.87
C GLU A 26 11.57 -11.88 19.16
N ASP A 27 11.00 -10.95 19.91
CA ASP A 27 9.56 -10.87 20.14
C ASP A 27 8.92 -9.91 19.13
N ASN A 28 8.16 -10.47 18.17
CA ASN A 28 7.44 -9.69 17.16
C ASN A 28 5.95 -9.48 17.49
N THR A 29 5.50 -9.72 18.73
CA THR A 29 4.07 -9.60 19.13
C THR A 29 3.46 -8.28 18.68
N LYS A 30 4.14 -7.15 18.92
CA LYS A 30 3.69 -5.83 18.49
C LYS A 30 3.53 -5.69 16.97
N ILE A 31 4.35 -6.38 16.19
CA ILE A 31 4.25 -6.34 14.72
C ILE A 31 2.99 -7.07 14.26
N TYR A 32 2.67 -8.21 14.89
CA TYR A 32 1.42 -8.93 14.60
C TYR A 32 0.19 -8.10 14.97
N GLU A 33 0.19 -7.43 16.12
CA GLU A 33 -0.89 -6.51 16.53
C GLU A 33 -1.10 -5.40 15.49
N ILE A 34 -0.02 -4.77 15.01
CA ILE A 34 -0.12 -3.74 13.96
C ILE A 34 -0.64 -4.33 12.64
N ILE A 35 -0.25 -5.56 12.27
CA ILE A 35 -0.81 -6.22 11.09
C ILE A 35 -2.32 -6.43 11.24
N GLU A 36 -2.78 -6.86 12.42
CA GLU A 36 -4.21 -7.02 12.69
C GLU A 36 -4.96 -5.69 12.66
N GLU A 37 -4.38 -4.62 13.21
CA GLU A 37 -4.95 -3.27 13.14
C GLU A 37 -5.10 -2.78 11.70
N VAL A 38 -4.06 -2.92 10.88
CA VAL A 38 -4.07 -2.56 9.46
C VAL A 38 -5.21 -3.28 8.73
N GLU A 39 -5.39 -4.58 8.99
CA GLU A 39 -6.44 -5.38 8.36
C GLU A 39 -7.84 -5.01 8.88
N LYS A 40 -7.97 -4.81 10.19
CA LYS A 40 -9.23 -4.41 10.83
C LYS A 40 -9.72 -3.05 10.34
N ASN A 41 -8.79 -2.12 10.14
CA ASN A 41 -9.08 -0.79 9.64
C ASN A 41 -9.21 -0.72 8.11
N ASN A 42 -8.98 -1.84 7.39
CA ASN A 42 -8.90 -1.90 5.93
C ASN A 42 -7.93 -0.85 5.35
N GLU A 43 -6.80 -0.64 6.03
CA GLU A 43 -5.80 0.32 5.58
C GLU A 43 -5.17 -0.14 4.27
N CYS A 44 -5.03 0.79 3.32
CA CYS A 44 -4.49 0.48 2.02
C CYS A 44 -2.97 0.28 2.07
N TYR A 45 -2.52 -0.87 1.56
CA TYR A 45 -1.11 -1.17 1.35
C TYR A 45 -0.84 -1.92 0.04
N GLU A 46 -1.85 -2.14 -0.80
CA GLU A 46 -1.67 -2.74 -2.13
C GLU A 46 -2.52 -2.04 -3.19
N LEU A 47 -2.16 -2.21 -4.47
CA LEU A 47 -2.89 -1.57 -5.58
C LEU A 47 -4.37 -1.97 -5.63
N LYS A 48 -4.72 -3.16 -5.13
CA LYS A 48 -6.11 -3.63 -5.10
C LYS A 48 -6.97 -2.88 -4.09
N SER A 49 -6.36 -2.34 -3.02
CA SER A 49 -7.03 -1.56 -1.98
C SER A 49 -6.96 -0.04 -2.21
N LEU A 50 -6.26 0.40 -3.26
CA LEU A 50 -6.15 1.81 -3.62
C LEU A 50 -7.49 2.32 -4.18
N SER A 51 -7.95 3.48 -3.70
CA SER A 51 -9.26 4.04 -4.06
C SER A 51 -9.40 4.48 -5.52
N VAL A 52 -8.28 4.52 -6.25
CA VAL A 52 -8.24 4.69 -7.71
C VAL A 52 -7.57 3.49 -8.36
N ASN A 53 -7.98 3.18 -9.59
CA ASN A 53 -7.42 2.09 -10.37
C ASN A 53 -7.02 2.54 -11.78
N GLY A 54 -6.51 1.61 -12.59
CA GLY A 54 -6.05 1.92 -13.94
C GLY A 54 -7.12 2.47 -14.89
N ASN A 55 -8.39 2.14 -14.68
CA ASN A 55 -9.48 2.69 -15.50
C ASN A 55 -9.76 4.15 -15.15
N ASP A 56 -9.63 4.53 -13.88
CA ASP A 56 -9.76 5.93 -13.46
C ASP A 56 -8.67 6.78 -14.12
N LEU A 57 -7.41 6.35 -14.05
CA LEU A 57 -6.30 7.06 -14.69
C LEU A 57 -6.43 7.07 -16.22
N LYS A 58 -6.92 5.98 -16.82
CA LYS A 58 -7.18 5.93 -18.26
C LYS A 58 -8.24 6.96 -18.68
N ALA A 59 -9.27 7.16 -17.87
CA ALA A 59 -10.30 8.17 -18.12
C ALA A 59 -9.75 9.61 -18.00
N LEU A 60 -8.73 9.82 -17.16
CA LEU A 60 -8.00 11.09 -17.04
C LEU A 60 -6.97 11.31 -18.17
N GLY A 61 -6.81 10.36 -19.10
CA GLY A 61 -5.95 10.50 -20.28
C GLY A 61 -4.56 9.85 -20.16
N TYR A 62 -4.22 9.25 -19.01
CA TYR A 62 -2.97 8.50 -18.83
C TYR A 62 -2.98 7.21 -19.67
N LYS A 63 -1.79 6.75 -20.12
CA LYS A 63 -1.67 5.61 -21.03
C LYS A 63 -0.50 4.69 -20.69
N GLY A 64 -0.67 3.40 -20.99
CA GLY A 64 0.39 2.41 -20.97
C GLY A 64 1.13 2.35 -19.63
N LYS A 65 2.46 2.46 -19.68
CA LYS A 65 3.35 2.33 -18.52
C LYS A 65 3.12 3.43 -17.47
N ASP A 66 2.69 4.62 -17.89
CA ASP A 66 2.53 5.77 -16.99
C ASP A 66 1.44 5.53 -15.94
N ILE A 67 0.37 4.79 -16.30
CA ILE A 67 -0.67 4.38 -15.36
C ILE A 67 -0.06 3.61 -14.19
N GLY A 68 0.79 2.62 -14.49
CA GLY A 68 1.45 1.83 -13.45
C GLY A 68 2.38 2.66 -12.58
N ILE A 69 3.13 3.60 -13.19
CA ILE A 69 4.04 4.48 -12.45
C ILE A 69 3.25 5.37 -11.48
N LYS A 70 2.18 6.02 -11.95
CA LYS A 70 1.35 6.91 -11.12
C LYS A 70 0.61 6.16 -10.03
N LEU A 71 0.03 4.99 -10.32
CA LEU A 71 -0.63 4.17 -9.31
C LEU A 71 0.32 3.74 -8.19
N ASN A 72 1.56 3.35 -8.53
CA ASN A 72 2.55 3.01 -7.51
C ASN A 72 2.98 4.24 -6.70
N ALA A 73 3.17 5.40 -7.33
CA ALA A 73 3.50 6.63 -6.63
C ALA A 73 2.39 7.05 -5.64
N LEU A 74 1.12 6.97 -6.05
CA LEU A 74 -0.01 7.21 -5.15
C LEU A 74 -0.06 6.20 -4.00
N LEU A 75 0.18 4.92 -4.29
CA LEU A 75 0.20 3.88 -3.27
C LEU A 75 1.32 4.11 -2.24
N GLU A 76 2.50 4.57 -2.66
CA GLU A 76 3.58 4.94 -1.75
C GLU A 76 3.15 6.06 -0.78
N LEU A 77 2.48 7.10 -1.29
CA LEU A 77 1.95 8.19 -0.46
C LEU A 77 0.89 7.69 0.53
N VAL A 78 -0.02 6.82 0.09
CA VAL A 78 -1.07 6.23 0.94
C VAL A 78 -0.50 5.26 1.99
N ILE A 79 0.60 4.58 1.69
CA ILE A 79 1.30 3.74 2.67
C ILE A 79 1.88 4.60 3.81
N GLU A 80 2.34 5.81 3.52
CA GLU A 80 2.83 6.74 4.54
C GLU A 80 1.66 7.43 5.29
N ASP A 81 0.59 7.79 4.59
CA ASP A 81 -0.61 8.41 5.17
C ASP A 81 -1.90 7.76 4.63
N SER A 82 -2.55 6.93 5.47
CA SER A 82 -3.77 6.20 5.13
C SER A 82 -4.95 7.12 4.78
N GLU A 83 -4.99 8.35 5.31
CA GLU A 83 -6.11 9.29 5.09
C GLU A 83 -6.13 9.89 3.67
N LEU A 84 -5.03 9.70 2.93
CA LEU A 84 -4.95 10.08 1.53
C LEU A 84 -5.69 9.12 0.60
N ASN A 85 -6.08 7.91 1.06
CA ASN A 85 -6.78 6.92 0.24
C ASN A 85 -8.25 7.27 -0.02
N ASP A 86 -8.54 8.51 -0.34
CA ASP A 86 -9.83 8.99 -0.82
C ASP A 86 -9.75 9.25 -2.33
N LYS A 87 -10.79 8.83 -3.06
CA LYS A 87 -10.78 8.91 -4.52
C LYS A 87 -10.59 10.34 -5.04
N LEU A 88 -11.23 11.33 -4.42
CA LEU A 88 -11.12 12.72 -4.86
C LEU A 88 -9.75 13.30 -4.55
N LYS A 89 -9.22 13.06 -3.34
CA LYS A 89 -7.86 13.48 -2.96
C LYS A 89 -6.82 12.90 -3.91
N LEU A 90 -6.89 11.60 -4.21
CA LEU A 90 -5.92 10.95 -5.10
C LEU A 90 -5.99 11.49 -6.54
N ILE A 91 -7.19 11.83 -7.03
CA ILE A 91 -7.35 12.47 -8.35
C ILE A 91 -6.77 13.88 -8.35
N GLU A 92 -6.97 14.66 -7.29
CA GLU A 92 -6.39 16.00 -7.15
C GLU A 92 -4.85 15.93 -7.18
N MET A 93 -4.25 15.01 -6.41
CA MET A 93 -2.80 14.80 -6.41
C MET A 93 -2.25 14.39 -7.78
N LEU A 94 -3.03 13.68 -8.61
CA LEU A 94 -2.62 13.34 -9.97
C LEU A 94 -2.54 14.57 -10.89
N ASN A 95 -3.32 15.62 -10.64
CA ASN A 95 -3.25 16.85 -11.45
C ASN A 95 -1.96 17.64 -11.17
N ASP A 96 -1.43 17.53 -9.95
CA ASP A 96 -0.17 18.16 -9.54
C ASP A 96 1.06 17.39 -10.05
N MET A 97 0.87 16.14 -10.48
CA MET A 97 1.95 15.34 -11.05
C MET A 97 2.06 15.59 -12.56
N PRO A 98 3.21 16.04 -13.09
CA PRO A 98 3.39 16.23 -14.52
C PRO A 98 3.23 14.91 -15.29
N ILE A 99 2.67 15.01 -16.49
CA ILE A 99 2.52 13.89 -17.45
C ILE A 99 3.89 13.45 -17.95
#